data_AF-A0A392PR42-F1
#
_entry.id   AF-A0A392PR42-F1
#
_cell.length_a   1.000
_cell.length_b   1.000
_cell.length_c   1.000
_cell.angle_alpha   90.00
_cell.angle_beta   90.00
_cell.angle_gamma   90.00
#
_symmetry.space_group_name_H-M   'P 1'
#
loop_
_entity.id
_entity.type
_entity.pdbx_description
1 polymer ?
#
loop_
_entity_poly.entity_id
_entity_poly.type
_entity_poly.pdbx_seq_one_letter_code
_entity_poly.pdbx_strand_id
1 'polypeptide(L)'
;EMRPVSWSNEKYYLEQILPLFSKHKVVHFNKTDARLANNGLPIDLQKLRCRVNYQALKFTPQIENLGQNLVVLLVALMKKPRISSG
;
A
#
# COMPACT_ATOMS: atom_id res chain seq x y z
N GLU A 1 -18.97 -11.67 10.83
CA GLU A 1 -18.31 -10.39 10.53
C GLU A 1 -17.96 -9.68 11.82
N MET A 2 -16.88 -8.90 11.87
CA MET A 2 -16.50 -8.16 13.08
C MET A 2 -16.14 -6.70 12.77
N ARG A 3 -16.50 -5.80 13.70
CA ARG A 3 -16.08 -4.40 13.69
C ARG A 3 -14.72 -4.30 14.39
N PRO A 4 -13.60 -4.08 13.67
CA PRO A 4 -12.33 -3.88 14.35
C PRO A 4 -12.39 -2.64 15.24
N VAL A 5 -11.68 -2.70 16.37
CA VAL A 5 -11.50 -1.54 17.24
C VAL A 5 -10.72 -0.48 16.47
N SER A 6 -11.35 0.68 16.26
CA SER A 6 -10.69 1.83 15.65
C SER A 6 -9.46 2.22 16.45
N TRP A 7 -8.40 2.54 15.73
CA TRP A 7 -7.12 2.90 16.31
C TRP A 7 -6.46 1.81 17.18
N SER A 8 -6.72 0.54 16.88
CA SER A 8 -6.06 -0.59 17.52
C SER A 8 -4.54 -0.58 17.31
N ASN A 9 -3.79 -0.91 18.37
CA ASN A 9 -2.34 -1.12 18.37
C ASN A 9 -2.00 -2.58 18.01
N GLU A 10 -0.71 -2.92 17.98
CA GLU A 10 -0.22 -4.25 17.65
C GLU A 10 -0.75 -5.36 18.56
N LYS A 11 -0.95 -5.08 19.87
CA LYS A 11 -1.44 -6.07 20.83
C LYS A 11 -2.83 -6.57 20.49
N TYR A 12 -3.73 -5.70 20.04
CA TYR A 12 -5.06 -6.10 19.56
C TYR A 12 -4.97 -7.16 18.45
N TYR A 13 -4.03 -6.99 17.51
CA TYR A 13 -3.85 -7.93 16.43
C TYR A 13 -3.23 -9.26 16.89
N LEU A 14 -2.24 -9.20 17.78
CA LEU A 14 -1.55 -10.39 18.28
C LEU A 14 -2.41 -11.20 19.26
N GLU A 15 -3.17 -10.53 20.12
CA GLU A 15 -3.89 -11.17 21.23
C GLU A 15 -5.34 -11.49 20.87
N GLN A 16 -5.99 -10.73 19.97
CA GLN A 16 -7.41 -10.93 19.63
C GLN A 16 -7.60 -11.44 18.21
N ILE A 17 -6.98 -10.81 17.21
CA ILE A 17 -7.19 -11.17 15.81
C ILE A 17 -6.47 -12.49 15.45
N LEU A 18 -5.23 -12.66 15.87
CA LEU A 18 -4.43 -13.83 15.51
C LEU A 18 -5.04 -15.16 16.03
N PRO A 19 -5.55 -15.25 17.27
CA PRO A 19 -6.27 -16.45 17.70
C PRO A 19 -7.55 -16.71 16.91
N LEU A 20 -8.33 -15.65 16.60
CA LEU A 20 -9.53 -15.77 15.78
C LEU A 20 -9.22 -16.26 14.37
N PHE A 21 -8.17 -15.74 13.75
CA PHE A 21 -7.69 -16.17 12.44
C PHE A 21 -7.22 -17.63 12.48
N SER A 22 -6.48 -18.02 13.52
CA SER A 22 -6.00 -19.40 13.69
C SER A 22 -7.15 -20.41 13.77
N LYS A 23 -8.25 -20.04 14.44
CA LYS A 23 -9.46 -20.84 14.59
C LYS A 23 -10.33 -20.89 13.32
N HIS A 24 -10.59 -19.76 12.68
CA HIS A 24 -11.60 -19.66 11.62
C HIS A 24 -11.01 -19.63 10.19
N LYS A 25 -9.68 -19.48 10.05
CA LYS A 25 -8.92 -19.36 8.78
C LYS A 25 -9.23 -18.11 7.93
N VAL A 26 -10.46 -17.60 8.01
CA VAL A 26 -10.90 -16.38 7.34
C VAL A 26 -11.60 -15.49 8.36
N VAL A 27 -11.25 -14.21 8.38
CA VAL A 27 -11.87 -13.20 9.25
C VAL A 27 -12.35 -12.05 8.39
N HIS A 28 -13.66 -11.78 8.40
CA HIS A 28 -14.26 -10.66 7.66
C HIS A 28 -14.42 -9.42 8.55
N PHE A 29 -13.72 -8.34 8.21
CA PHE A 29 -13.85 -7.03 8.85
C PHE A 29 -14.86 -6.17 8.09
N ASN A 30 -15.90 -5.67 8.77
CA ASN A 30 -16.91 -4.79 8.15
C ASN A 30 -16.54 -3.29 8.20
N LYS A 31 -15.36 -2.94 8.74
CA LYS A 31 -14.75 -1.59 8.75
C LYS A 31 -13.24 -1.67 8.57
N THR A 32 -12.79 -2.06 7.38
CA THR A 32 -11.37 -2.29 7.07
C THR A 32 -10.52 -1.02 7.10
N ASP A 33 -11.13 0.15 7.02
CA ASP A 33 -10.48 1.46 7.12
C ASP A 33 -10.03 1.81 8.55
N ALA A 34 -10.66 1.21 9.56
CA ALA A 34 -10.33 1.39 10.97
C ALA A 34 -9.14 0.54 11.46
N ARG A 35 -8.45 -0.17 10.55
CA ARG A 35 -7.39 -1.13 10.89
C ARG A 35 -6.04 -0.45 11.18
N LEU A 36 -5.31 -1.00 12.15
CA LEU A 36 -3.96 -0.66 12.64
C LEU A 36 -3.63 0.84 12.54
N ALA A 37 -3.89 1.56 13.63
CA ALA A 37 -3.79 3.01 13.71
C ALA A 37 -2.42 3.60 13.38
N ASN A 38 -2.40 4.87 12.98
CA ASN A 38 -1.18 5.67 12.82
C ASN A 38 -0.56 6.16 14.15
N ASN A 39 -1.10 5.75 15.31
CA ASN A 39 -0.78 6.39 16.58
C ASN A 39 -0.08 5.40 17.51
N GLY A 40 1.21 5.65 17.81
CA GLY A 40 1.96 4.91 18.83
C GLY A 40 2.55 3.57 18.41
N LEU A 41 2.60 3.24 17.10
CA LEU A 41 3.28 2.03 16.64
C LEU A 41 4.81 2.17 16.78
N PRO A 42 5.53 1.08 17.14
CA PRO A 42 6.98 1.03 17.03
C PRO A 42 7.45 1.43 15.62
N ILE A 43 8.56 2.16 15.54
CA ILE A 43 9.06 2.74 14.28
C ILE A 43 9.26 1.69 13.17
N ASP A 44 9.74 0.50 13.53
CA ASP A 44 9.98 -0.57 12.55
C ASP A 44 8.67 -1.16 12.03
N LEU A 45 7.66 -1.29 12.89
CA LEU A 45 6.33 -1.74 12.49
C LEU A 45 5.64 -0.70 11.60
N GLN A 46 5.80 0.59 11.92
CA GLN A 46 5.31 1.68 11.09
C GLN A 46 5.96 1.65 9.70
N LYS A 47 7.29 1.49 9.62
CA LYS A 47 8.03 1.37 8.35
C LYS A 47 7.57 0.17 7.53
N LEU A 48 7.43 -0.99 8.18
CA LEU A 48 6.94 -2.22 7.54
C LEU A 48 5.54 -2.00 6.95
N ARG A 49 4.62 -1.44 7.74
CA ARG A 49 3.25 -1.14 7.30
C ARG A 49 3.23 -0.22 6.09
N CYS A 50 4.01 0.86 6.11
CA CYS A 50 4.11 1.78 4.97
C CYS A 50 4.67 1.07 3.73
N ARG A 51 5.74 0.27 3.87
CA ARG A 51 6.34 -0.48 2.76
C ARG A 51 5.35 -1.47 2.15
N VAL A 52 4.67 -2.25 2.97
CA VAL A 52 3.68 -3.23 2.52
C VAL A 52 2.51 -2.53 1.80
N ASN A 53 1.97 -1.46 2.37
CA ASN A 53 0.89 -0.70 1.72
C ASN A 53 1.32 -0.10 0.38
N TYR A 54 2.53 0.45 0.29
CA TYR A 54 3.08 0.97 -0.95
C TYR A 54 3.22 -0.13 -2.01
N GLN A 55 3.76 -1.30 -1.64
CA GLN A 55 3.94 -2.43 -2.56
C GLN A 55 2.62 -3.09 -3.00
N ALA A 56 1.61 -3.08 -2.13
CA ALA A 56 0.29 -3.62 -2.44
C ALA A 56 -0.52 -2.69 -3.34
N LEU A 57 -0.27 -1.37 -3.28
CA LEU A 57 -0.91 -0.38 -4.13
C LEU A 57 -0.28 -0.41 -5.54
N LYS A 58 -0.73 -1.34 -6.36
CA LYS A 58 -0.34 -1.46 -7.77
C LYS A 58 -1.44 -0.95 -8.68
N PHE A 59 -1.04 -0.31 -9.76
CA PHE A 59 -1.98 0.06 -10.81
C PHE A 59 -2.36 -1.19 -11.61
N THR A 60 -3.45 -1.09 -12.39
CA THR A 60 -3.75 -2.14 -13.36
C THR A 60 -2.66 -2.20 -14.43
N PRO A 61 -2.40 -3.36 -15.05
CA PRO A 61 -1.36 -3.48 -16.08
C PRO A 61 -1.48 -2.46 -17.21
N GLN A 62 -2.73 -2.09 -17.56
CA GLN A 62 -3.01 -1.10 -18.59
C GLN A 62 -2.52 0.31 -18.19
N ILE A 63 -2.75 0.72 -16.94
CA ILE A 63 -2.31 2.02 -16.42
C ILE A 63 -0.78 2.04 -16.26
N GLU A 64 -0.17 0.95 -15.77
CA GLU A 64 1.29 0.85 -15.67
C GLU A 64 1.96 0.97 -17.04
N ASN A 65 1.44 0.25 -18.04
CA ASN A 65 1.97 0.31 -19.41
C ASN A 65 1.84 1.71 -20.03
N LEU A 66 0.69 2.38 -19.82
CA LEU A 66 0.51 3.76 -20.26
C LEU A 66 1.55 4.70 -19.61
N GLY A 67 1.76 4.56 -18.30
CA GLY A 67 2.76 5.35 -17.57
C GLY A 67 4.19 5.11 -18.07
N GLN A 68 4.56 3.85 -18.31
CA GLN A 68 5.86 3.49 -18.85
C GLN A 68 6.09 4.09 -20.24
N ASN A 69 5.10 3.98 -21.13
CA ASN A 69 5.17 4.56 -22.47
C ASN A 69 5.36 6.08 -22.42
N LEU A 70 4.63 6.76 -21.52
CA LEU A 70 4.78 8.21 -21.33
C LEU A 70 6.19 8.58 -20.89
N VAL A 71 6.77 7.86 -19.93
CA VAL A 71 8.15 8.09 -19.47
C VAL A 71 9.15 7.88 -20.59
N VAL A 72 9.03 6.79 -21.35
CA VAL A 72 9.91 6.51 -22.51
C VAL A 72 9.85 7.65 -23.53
N LEU A 73 8.65 8.12 -23.87
CA LEU A 73 8.45 9.21 -24.82
C LEU A 73 9.08 10.51 -24.32
N LEU A 74 8.81 10.90 -23.06
CA LEU A 74 9.36 12.12 -22.47
C LEU A 74 10.89 12.08 -22.38
N VAL A 75 11.46 10.95 -21.96
CA VAL A 75 12.92 10.77 -21.90
C VAL A 75 13.55 10.82 -23.29
N ALA A 76 12.91 10.23 -24.31
CA ALA A 76 13.39 10.30 -25.69
C ALA A 76 13.36 11.74 -26.22
N LEU A 77 12.31 12.50 -25.93
CA LEU A 77 12.19 13.91 -26.33
C LEU A 77 13.25 14.78 -25.66
N MET A 78 13.55 14.56 -24.38
CA MET A 78 14.61 15.30 -23.67
C MET A 78 16.01 15.03 -24.21
N LYS A 79 16.23 13.88 -24.86
CA LYS A 79 17.52 13.51 -25.47
C LYS A 79 17.67 13.96 -26.93
N LYS A 80 16.61 14.51 -27.54
CA LYS A 80 16.68 14.96 -28.94
C LYS A 80 17.45 16.29 -29.02
N PRO A 81 18.54 16.40 -29.79
CA PRO A 81 19.23 17.67 -29.95
C PRO A 81 18.28 18.70 -30.53
N ARG A 82 18.26 19.90 -29.94
CA ARG A 82 17.58 21.06 -30.54
C ARG A 82 18.26 21.30 -31.87
N ILE A 83 17.58 20.99 -32.96
CA ILE A 83 18.01 21.38 -34.30
C ILE A 83 18.00 22.92 -34.29
N SER A 84 19.17 23.54 -34.22
CA SER A 84 19.33 24.95 -34.50
C SER A 84 19.10 25.14 -36.00
N SER A 85 17.89 25.54 -36.36
CA SER A 85 17.60 26.11 -37.67
C SER A 85 18.46 27.36 -37.84
N GLY A 86 19.43 27.27 -38.75
CA GLY A 86 20.20 28.41 -39.24
C GLY A 86 19.35 29.33 -40.12
#